data_AF-A0A3D3YW34-F1
#
_entry.id   AF-A0A3D3YW34-F1
#
_cell.length_a   1.000
_cell.length_b   1.000
_cell.length_c   1.000
_cell.angle_alpha   90.00
_cell.angle_beta   90.00
_cell.angle_gamma   90.00
#
_symmetry.space_group_name_H-M   'P 1'
#
loop_
_entity.id
_entity.type
_entity.pdbx_description
1 polymer ?
#
loop_
_entity_poly.entity_id
_entity_poly.type
_entity_poly.pdbx_seq_one_letter_code
_entity_poly.pdbx_strand_id
1 'polypeptide(L)'
;AHESFEDPEIAALMNGAFVCIKVDREERPDLDAIYMGAVQAMNGHGGWPMTVFLTPDGEPFYAGTYFPPEDRHGLPGFPRLLQGMAEAWAERRDEVLQQGGRIAATIAGQSSFAASRDPLSADVLSNALSQLTRAFDREWGGFGPAPKFPQPMTFEFLLRMDARGHPGALEMVTTTLDRMVFGGIYDQLGGGFHRYSTDGKWLVPHFEKML
;
A
#
# COMPACT_ATOMS: atom_id res chain seq x y z
N ALA A 1 -0.77 -6.63 13.69
CA ALA A 1 -0.37 -5.21 13.87
C ALA A 1 -0.76 -4.67 15.24
N HIS A 2 -1.84 -5.16 15.86
CA HIS A 2 -2.26 -4.71 17.19
C HIS A 2 -1.26 -5.01 18.31
N GLU A 3 -0.51 -6.12 18.27
CA GLU A 3 0.41 -6.44 19.38
C GLU A 3 1.51 -5.38 19.59
N SER A 4 2.33 -5.09 18.58
CA SER A 4 3.52 -4.25 18.79
C SER A 4 3.25 -2.73 18.74
N PHE A 5 2.26 -2.27 17.96
CA PHE A 5 2.03 -0.83 17.75
C PHE A 5 1.05 -0.20 18.75
N GLU A 6 0.31 -1.00 19.52
CA GLU A 6 -0.59 -0.52 20.58
C GLU A 6 0.08 -0.56 21.96
N ASP A 7 1.26 -1.16 22.06
CA ASP A 7 2.06 -1.20 23.28
C ASP A 7 2.63 0.21 23.57
N PRO A 8 2.29 0.83 24.72
CA PRO A 8 2.74 2.17 25.06
C PRO A 8 4.26 2.29 25.23
N GLU A 9 4.96 1.24 25.66
CA GLU A 9 6.41 1.24 25.84
C GLU A 9 7.11 1.20 24.49
N ILE A 10 6.60 0.38 23.56
CA ILE A 10 7.10 0.34 22.17
C ILE A 10 6.84 1.68 21.48
N ALA A 11 5.66 2.25 21.65
CA ALA A 11 5.32 3.56 21.10
C ALA A 11 6.26 4.66 21.66
N ALA A 12 6.62 4.62 22.94
CA ALA A 12 7.57 5.55 23.52
C ALA A 12 8.98 5.43 22.90
N LEU A 13 9.46 4.19 22.67
CA LEU A 13 10.72 3.95 21.97
C LEU A 13 10.69 4.47 20.53
N MET A 14 9.60 4.19 19.82
CA MET A 14 9.39 4.68 18.45
C MET A 14 9.45 6.22 18.39
N ASN A 15 8.66 6.89 19.24
CA ASN A 15 8.57 8.35 19.27
C ASN A 15 9.87 9.03 19.74
N GLY A 16 10.68 8.35 20.55
CA GLY A 16 11.95 8.90 21.04
C GLY A 16 13.08 8.88 20.01
N ALA A 17 13.06 7.95 19.06
CA ALA A 17 14.18 7.71 18.15
C ALA A 17 13.84 7.85 16.65
N PHE A 18 12.55 7.85 16.28
CA PHE A 18 12.13 7.80 14.88
C PHE A 18 11.02 8.81 14.55
N VAL A 19 10.98 9.21 13.28
CA VAL A 19 9.79 9.83 12.69
C VAL A 19 8.95 8.70 12.10
N CYS A 20 7.88 8.32 12.79
CA CYS A 20 7.03 7.20 12.38
C CYS A 20 6.00 7.65 11.34
N ILE A 21 6.04 7.03 10.16
CA ILE A 21 5.11 7.31 9.06
C ILE A 21 4.27 6.06 8.82
N LYS A 22 2.95 6.21 8.91
CA LYS A 22 1.99 5.17 8.53
C LYS A 22 1.56 5.40 7.09
N VAL A 23 1.73 4.38 6.25
CA VAL A 23 1.35 4.43 4.84
C VAL A 23 0.26 3.40 4.58
N ASP A 24 -0.80 3.84 3.90
CA ASP A 24 -1.78 2.93 3.32
C ASP A 24 -1.33 2.55 1.90
N ARG A 25 -1.14 1.24 1.67
CA ARG A 25 -0.72 0.72 0.36
C ARG A 25 -1.80 0.91 -0.71
N GLU A 26 -3.07 0.98 -0.32
CA GLU A 26 -4.19 1.14 -1.26
C GLU A 26 -4.25 2.58 -1.78
N GLU A 27 -3.82 3.55 -0.96
CA GLU A 27 -3.69 4.96 -1.36
C GLU A 27 -2.34 5.29 -2.01
N ARG A 28 -1.26 4.61 -1.58
CA ARG A 28 0.12 4.79 -2.08
C ARG A 28 0.73 3.49 -2.61
N PRO A 29 0.14 2.88 -3.67
CA PRO A 29 0.68 1.66 -4.26
C PRO A 29 2.06 1.87 -4.91
N ASP A 30 2.38 3.12 -5.26
CA ASP A 30 3.70 3.54 -5.73
C ASP A 30 4.77 3.33 -4.65
N LEU A 31 4.52 3.82 -3.42
CA LEU A 31 5.45 3.63 -2.30
C LEU A 31 5.51 2.17 -1.87
N ASP A 32 4.36 1.49 -1.85
CA ASP A 32 4.31 0.06 -1.54
C ASP A 32 5.19 -0.75 -2.49
N ALA A 33 5.11 -0.51 -3.80
CA ALA A 33 5.94 -1.19 -4.79
C ALA A 33 7.44 -0.91 -4.60
N ILE A 34 7.82 0.34 -4.37
CA ILE A 34 9.22 0.74 -4.16
C ILE A 34 9.80 0.02 -2.93
N TYR A 35 9.09 0.08 -1.80
CA TYR A 35 9.58 -0.45 -0.54
C TYR A 35 9.42 -1.97 -0.42
N MET A 36 8.44 -2.57 -1.11
CA MET A 36 8.37 -4.03 -1.28
C MET A 36 9.60 -4.54 -2.04
N GLY A 37 10.05 -3.82 -3.07
CA GLY A 37 11.32 -4.08 -3.75
C GLY A 37 12.51 -4.06 -2.79
N ALA A 38 12.53 -3.12 -1.84
CA ALA A 38 13.56 -3.06 -0.79
C ALA A 38 13.54 -4.30 0.11
N VAL A 39 12.36 -4.70 0.60
CA VAL A 39 12.19 -5.90 1.44
C VAL A 39 12.65 -7.16 0.70
N GLN A 40 12.23 -7.32 -0.55
CA GLN A 40 12.62 -8.47 -1.37
C GLN A 40 14.12 -8.49 -1.66
N ALA A 41 14.73 -7.32 -1.92
CA ALA A 41 16.17 -7.22 -2.14
C ALA A 41 16.99 -7.57 -0.89
N MET A 42 16.49 -7.25 0.31
CA MET A 42 17.18 -7.57 1.57
C MET A 42 16.92 -9.01 2.05
N ASN A 43 15.68 -9.47 1.96
CA ASN A 43 15.23 -10.70 2.62
C ASN A 43 14.95 -11.86 1.66
N GLY A 44 15.02 -11.63 0.34
CA GLY A 44 14.70 -12.62 -0.71
C GLY A 44 13.20 -12.92 -0.88
N HIS A 45 12.36 -12.40 0.01
CA HIS A 45 10.91 -12.55 0.01
C HIS A 45 10.27 -11.27 0.54
N GLY A 46 8.99 -11.06 0.25
CA GLY A 46 8.24 -9.87 0.67
C GLY A 46 6.89 -10.24 1.29
N GLY A 47 6.24 -9.27 1.90
CA GLY A 47 4.93 -9.45 2.51
C GLY A 47 4.49 -8.28 3.36
N TRP A 48 3.27 -8.37 3.88
CA TRP A 48 2.68 -7.38 4.78
C TRP A 48 2.34 -8.03 6.14
N PRO A 49 2.34 -7.28 7.26
CA PRO A 49 2.71 -5.86 7.36
C PRO A 49 4.19 -5.66 7.01
N MET A 50 4.51 -4.48 6.47
CA MET A 50 5.87 -4.11 6.04
C MET A 50 6.36 -2.97 6.93
N THR A 51 7.58 -3.11 7.47
CA THR A 51 8.26 -2.10 8.28
C THR A 51 9.62 -1.80 7.66
N VAL A 52 9.85 -0.54 7.31
CA VAL A 52 11.06 -0.10 6.61
C VAL A 52 11.68 1.08 7.35
N PHE A 53 12.98 0.99 7.59
CA PHE A 53 13.79 2.05 8.19
C PHE A 53 14.52 2.80 7.08
N LEU A 54 14.29 4.10 7.05
CA LEU A 54 14.75 5.00 5.99
C LEU A 54 15.73 6.03 6.55
N THR A 55 16.70 6.43 5.74
CA THR A 55 17.45 7.66 5.99
C THR A 55 16.54 8.88 5.83
N PRO A 56 16.94 10.08 6.29
CA PRO A 56 16.17 11.30 6.08
C PRO A 56 15.88 11.63 4.61
N ASP A 57 16.71 11.13 3.69
CA ASP A 57 16.54 11.29 2.24
C ASP A 57 15.62 10.21 1.62
N GLY A 58 15.04 9.34 2.43
CA GLY A 58 14.09 8.31 2.01
C GLY A 58 14.72 7.01 1.51
N GLU A 59 16.05 6.84 1.68
CA GLU A 59 16.75 5.64 1.25
C GLU A 59 16.58 4.49 2.27
N PRO A 60 16.11 3.30 1.85
CA PRO A 60 15.91 2.19 2.76
C PRO A 60 17.24 1.55 3.13
N PHE A 61 17.56 1.50 4.43
CA PHE A 61 18.74 0.83 4.93
C PHE A 61 18.42 -0.47 5.69
N TYR A 62 17.19 -0.63 6.19
CA TYR A 62 16.72 -1.89 6.77
C TYR A 62 15.23 -2.08 6.50
N ALA A 63 14.81 -3.32 6.25
CA ALA A 63 13.43 -3.62 5.95
C ALA A 63 13.06 -5.04 6.38
N GLY A 64 11.82 -5.20 6.85
CA GLY A 64 11.27 -6.50 7.20
C GLY A 64 9.75 -6.50 7.16
N THR A 65 9.18 -7.68 7.39
CA THR A 65 7.73 -7.85 7.42
C THR A 65 7.21 -7.65 8.85
N TYR A 66 6.95 -8.74 9.56
CA TYR A 66 6.42 -8.74 10.92
C TYR A 66 7.55 -8.80 11.96
N PHE A 67 7.45 -7.93 12.97
CA PHE A 67 8.31 -7.94 14.16
C PHE A 67 7.46 -8.12 15.43
N PRO A 68 7.67 -9.20 16.21
CA PRO A 68 6.90 -9.46 17.43
C PRO A 68 7.26 -8.44 18.53
N PRO A 69 6.40 -8.23 19.55
CA PRO A 69 6.72 -7.32 20.66
C PRO A 69 7.87 -7.84 21.53
N GLU A 70 8.09 -9.15 21.56
CA GLU A 70 9.13 -9.83 22.34
C GLU A 70 9.97 -10.74 21.44
N ASP A 71 11.20 -11.06 21.85
CA ASP A 71 12.06 -12.03 21.18
C ASP A 71 11.33 -13.39 21.09
N ARG A 72 11.10 -13.92 19.87
CA ARG A 72 10.42 -15.20 19.65
C ARG A 72 11.05 -15.98 18.50
N HIS A 73 11.22 -17.29 18.69
CA HIS A 73 11.71 -18.22 17.65
C HIS A 73 13.00 -17.76 16.94
N GLY A 74 13.91 -17.10 17.65
CA GLY A 74 15.17 -16.58 17.10
C GLY A 74 15.05 -15.25 16.33
N LEU A 75 13.86 -14.66 16.28
CA LEU A 75 13.65 -13.30 15.78
C LEU A 75 13.76 -12.30 16.94
N PRO A 76 14.51 -11.20 16.76
CA PRO A 76 14.51 -10.12 17.75
C PRO A 76 13.13 -9.48 17.83
N GLY A 77 12.70 -9.19 19.04
CA GLY A 77 11.53 -8.39 19.31
C GLY A 77 11.72 -6.96 18.80
N PHE A 78 10.61 -6.31 18.52
CA PHE A 78 10.59 -4.97 17.95
C PHE A 78 11.32 -3.93 18.82
N PRO A 79 11.24 -3.92 20.16
CA PRO A 79 12.04 -3.02 21.00
C PRO A 79 13.55 -3.14 20.75
N ARG A 80 14.05 -4.38 20.66
CA ARG A 80 15.47 -4.66 20.44
C ARG A 80 15.91 -4.20 19.05
N LEU A 81 15.05 -4.41 18.05
CA LEU A 81 15.29 -3.91 16.71
C LEU A 81 15.34 -2.37 16.70
N LEU A 82 14.37 -1.70 17.31
CA LEU A 82 14.30 -0.23 17.39
C LEU A 82 15.57 0.35 18.05
N GLN A 83 16.00 -0.22 19.17
CA GLN A 83 17.23 0.20 19.85
C GLN A 83 18.46 -0.01 18.96
N GLY A 84 18.59 -1.19 18.35
CA GLY A 84 19.73 -1.49 17.46
C GLY A 84 19.79 -0.58 16.23
N MET A 85 18.64 -0.21 15.66
CA MET A 85 18.58 0.74 14.54
C MET A 85 18.95 2.16 14.99
N ALA A 86 18.48 2.60 16.16
CA ALA A 86 18.82 3.92 16.71
C ALA A 86 20.32 4.04 17.05
N GLU A 87 20.90 2.99 17.64
CA GLU A 87 22.34 2.91 17.94
C GLU A 87 23.17 2.90 16.66
N ALA A 88 22.78 2.11 15.65
CA ALA A 88 23.45 2.10 14.35
C ALA A 88 23.43 3.49 13.70
N TRP A 89 22.32 4.21 13.78
CA TRP A 89 22.23 5.58 13.26
C TRP A 89 23.10 6.57 14.04
N ALA A 90 23.17 6.45 15.36
CA ALA A 90 23.94 7.35 16.21
C ALA A 90 25.46 7.12 16.09
N GLU A 91 25.89 5.86 16.06
CA GLU A 91 27.30 5.48 16.19
C GLU A 91 27.95 5.11 14.86
N ARG A 92 27.17 4.59 13.90
CA ARG A 92 27.67 4.03 12.63
C ARG A 92 26.94 4.63 11.44
N ARG A 93 26.67 5.93 11.51
CA ARG A 93 25.87 6.65 10.51
C ARG A 93 26.38 6.48 9.08
N ASP A 94 27.70 6.53 8.87
CA ASP A 94 28.29 6.38 7.54
C ASP A 94 28.03 4.98 6.94
N GLU A 95 28.03 3.93 7.76
CA GLU A 95 27.67 2.57 7.33
C GLU A 95 26.20 2.49 6.95
N VAL A 96 25.32 3.12 7.74
CA VAL A 96 23.88 3.20 7.44
C VAL A 96 23.62 3.91 6.12
N LEU A 97 24.28 5.05 5.88
CA LEU A 97 24.16 5.81 4.63
C LEU A 97 24.68 5.01 3.43
N GLN A 98 25.84 4.33 3.55
CA GLN A 98 26.34 3.47 2.48
C GLN A 98 25.41 2.29 2.18
N GLN A 99 24.86 1.66 3.22
CA GLN A 99 23.91 0.58 3.07
C GLN A 99 22.64 1.06 2.36
N GLY A 100 22.09 2.20 2.78
CA GLY A 100 20.94 2.86 2.15
C GLY A 100 21.17 3.10 0.66
N GLY A 101 22.28 3.75 0.30
CA GLY A 101 22.62 4.02 -1.10
C GLY A 101 22.77 2.75 -1.94
N ARG A 102 23.38 1.69 -1.39
CA ARG A 102 23.55 0.40 -2.11
C ARG A 102 22.20 -0.27 -2.40
N ILE A 103 21.28 -0.25 -1.42
CA ILE A 103 19.95 -0.81 -1.57
C ILE A 103 19.13 0.03 -2.56
N ALA A 104 19.16 1.36 -2.42
CA ALA A 104 18.48 2.27 -3.32
C ALA A 104 18.91 2.06 -4.78
N ALA A 105 20.20 1.92 -5.04
CA ALA A 105 20.73 1.60 -6.36
C ALA A 105 20.24 0.23 -6.89
N THR A 106 20.13 -0.77 -6.02
CA THR A 106 19.61 -2.09 -6.39
C THR A 106 18.13 -2.02 -6.78
N ILE A 107 17.32 -1.30 -6.01
CA ILE A 107 15.89 -1.10 -6.29
C ILE A 107 15.72 -0.34 -7.61
N ALA A 108 16.46 0.75 -7.81
CA ALA A 108 16.41 1.54 -9.04
C ALA A 108 16.80 0.72 -10.29
N GLY A 109 17.72 -0.24 -10.14
CA GLY A 109 18.10 -1.16 -11.23
C GLY A 109 17.07 -2.25 -11.52
N GLN A 110 16.22 -2.61 -10.55
CA GLN A 110 15.15 -3.61 -10.70
C GLN A 110 13.78 -3.00 -11.02
N SER A 111 13.59 -1.71 -10.74
CA SER A 111 12.33 -1.04 -10.99
C SER A 111 12.05 -0.95 -12.48
N SER A 112 11.00 -1.63 -12.94
CA SER A 112 10.38 -1.45 -14.25
C SER A 112 9.77 -0.05 -14.43
N PHE A 113 9.73 0.75 -13.37
CA PHE A 113 9.35 2.16 -13.36
C PHE A 113 10.55 3.06 -13.69
N ALA A 114 11.18 2.87 -14.86
CA ALA A 114 11.96 3.97 -15.41
C ALA A 114 10.97 5.14 -15.61
N ALA A 115 11.26 6.29 -14.99
CA ALA A 115 10.44 7.47 -15.20
C ALA A 115 10.36 7.73 -16.71
N SER A 116 9.16 7.60 -17.28
CA SER A 116 8.99 7.90 -18.70
C SER A 116 9.35 9.37 -18.92
N ARG A 117 10.20 9.60 -19.93
CA ARG A 117 10.51 10.95 -20.39
C ARG A 117 9.47 11.45 -21.40
N ASP A 118 8.50 10.62 -21.73
CA ASP A 118 7.43 11.01 -22.64
C ASP A 118 6.56 12.08 -21.98
N PRO A 119 6.14 13.10 -22.73
CA PRO A 119 5.23 14.10 -22.22
C PRO A 119 3.91 13.44 -21.81
N LEU A 120 3.34 13.90 -20.69
CA LEU A 120 1.98 13.52 -20.31
C LEU A 120 1.01 14.03 -21.38
N SER A 121 0.42 13.11 -22.14
CA SER A 121 -0.54 13.42 -23.20
C SER A 121 -1.95 12.94 -22.83
N ALA A 122 -2.96 13.47 -23.53
CA ALA A 122 -4.35 13.01 -23.40
C ALA A 122 -4.52 11.52 -23.80
N ASP A 123 -3.60 10.98 -24.59
CA ASP A 123 -3.62 9.56 -24.99
C ASP A 123 -3.35 8.64 -23.80
N VAL A 124 -2.54 9.08 -22.83
CA VAL A 124 -2.31 8.32 -21.60
C VAL A 124 -3.63 8.10 -20.86
N LEU A 125 -4.45 9.15 -20.75
CA LEU A 125 -5.76 9.09 -20.10
C LEU A 125 -6.73 8.20 -20.90
N SER A 126 -6.74 8.34 -22.24
CA SER A 126 -7.60 7.53 -23.12
C SER A 126 -7.24 6.05 -23.10
N ASN A 127 -5.95 5.73 -23.01
CA ASN A 127 -5.44 4.37 -22.88
C ASN A 127 -5.78 3.76 -21.51
N ALA A 128 -5.66 4.53 -20.44
CA ALA A 128 -6.07 4.11 -19.10
C ALA A 128 -7.59 3.83 -19.05
N LEU A 129 -8.40 4.74 -19.59
CA LEU A 129 -9.85 4.54 -19.69
C LEU A 129 -10.19 3.27 -20.48
N SER A 130 -9.53 3.05 -21.63
CA SER A 130 -9.75 1.85 -22.45
C SER A 130 -9.40 0.55 -21.72
N GLN A 131 -8.37 0.56 -20.87
CA GLN A 131 -8.02 -0.59 -20.02
C GLN A 131 -9.09 -0.83 -18.95
N LEU A 132 -9.54 0.22 -18.28
CA LEU A 132 -10.61 0.13 -17.28
C LEU A 132 -11.91 -0.39 -17.90
N THR A 133 -12.29 0.09 -19.10
CA THR A 133 -13.48 -0.40 -19.81
C THR A 133 -13.41 -1.89 -20.12
N ARG A 134 -12.21 -2.43 -20.41
CA ARG A 134 -12.03 -3.88 -20.62
C ARG A 134 -12.08 -4.68 -19.32
N ALA A 135 -11.58 -4.11 -18.22
CA ALA A 135 -11.57 -4.74 -16.91
C ALA A 135 -12.91 -4.64 -16.17
N PHE A 136 -13.78 -3.71 -16.60
CA PHE A 136 -15.04 -3.42 -15.95
C PHE A 136 -16.04 -4.57 -16.05
N ASP A 137 -16.53 -5.00 -14.90
CA ASP A 137 -17.63 -5.96 -14.79
C ASP A 137 -18.97 -5.23 -14.92
N ARG A 138 -19.65 -5.38 -16.06
CA ARG A 138 -20.93 -4.70 -16.32
C ARG A 138 -22.08 -5.23 -15.48
N GLU A 139 -22.00 -6.47 -14.99
CA GLU A 139 -23.09 -7.08 -14.23
C GLU A 139 -23.00 -6.68 -12.76
N TRP A 140 -21.81 -6.83 -12.18
CA TRP A 140 -21.58 -6.64 -10.74
C TRP A 140 -20.73 -5.42 -10.40
N GLY A 141 -20.27 -4.64 -11.37
CA GLY A 141 -19.40 -3.48 -11.13
C GLY A 141 -18.00 -3.87 -10.63
N GLY A 142 -17.11 -2.89 -10.55
CA GLY A 142 -15.70 -3.10 -10.19
C GLY A 142 -14.82 -3.48 -11.38
N PHE A 143 -13.52 -3.62 -11.10
CA PHE A 143 -12.49 -3.83 -12.12
C PHE A 143 -11.65 -5.05 -11.76
N GLY A 144 -11.86 -6.16 -12.49
CA GLY A 144 -11.17 -7.43 -12.25
C GLY A 144 -11.98 -8.49 -11.48
N PRO A 145 -11.36 -9.67 -11.26
CA PRO A 145 -12.02 -10.81 -10.61
C PRO A 145 -12.10 -10.65 -9.08
N ALA A 146 -12.70 -11.64 -8.41
CA ALA A 146 -12.66 -11.76 -6.96
C ALA A 146 -11.23 -12.06 -6.45
N PRO A 147 -10.84 -11.60 -5.25
CA PRO A 147 -11.58 -10.69 -4.37
C PRO A 147 -11.68 -9.26 -4.93
N LYS A 148 -12.82 -8.59 -4.74
CA LYS A 148 -13.08 -7.23 -5.22
C LYS A 148 -12.83 -6.18 -4.13
N PHE A 149 -12.04 -5.16 -4.47
CA PHE A 149 -11.71 -4.03 -3.59
C PHE A 149 -12.39 -2.74 -4.07
N PRO A 150 -12.89 -1.88 -3.17
CA PRO A 150 -13.18 -0.49 -3.50
C PRO A 150 -11.94 0.19 -4.09
N GLN A 151 -12.09 0.90 -5.21
CA GLN A 151 -10.97 1.59 -5.88
C GLN A 151 -11.28 3.09 -6.03
N PRO A 152 -11.23 3.88 -4.93
CA PRO A 152 -11.62 5.29 -4.96
C PRO A 152 -10.82 6.13 -5.95
N MET A 153 -9.51 5.87 -6.10
CA MET A 153 -8.67 6.56 -7.09
C MET A 153 -9.12 6.29 -8.52
N THR A 154 -9.52 5.05 -8.82
CA THR A 154 -10.10 4.69 -10.12
C THR A 154 -11.43 5.40 -10.34
N PHE A 155 -12.28 5.50 -9.31
CA PHE A 155 -13.56 6.21 -9.41
C PHE A 155 -13.35 7.71 -9.66
N GLU A 156 -12.42 8.34 -8.94
CA GLU A 156 -12.08 9.75 -9.13
C GLU A 156 -11.55 10.02 -10.55
N PHE A 157 -10.66 9.15 -11.05
CA PHE A 157 -10.19 9.20 -12.43
C PHE A 157 -11.35 9.14 -13.43
N LEU A 158 -12.26 8.18 -13.27
CA LEU A 158 -13.40 8.00 -14.16
C LEU A 158 -14.39 9.18 -14.11
N LEU A 159 -14.67 9.73 -12.94
CA LEU A 159 -15.48 10.95 -12.80
C LEU A 159 -14.84 12.15 -13.50
N ARG A 160 -13.51 12.29 -13.43
CA ARG A 160 -12.77 13.30 -14.19
C ARG A 160 -12.79 13.04 -15.71
N MET A 161 -12.87 11.78 -16.14
CA MET A 161 -13.02 11.44 -17.56
C MET A 161 -14.43 11.75 -18.06
N ASP A 162 -15.45 11.48 -17.26
CA ASP A 162 -16.84 11.85 -17.55
C ASP A 162 -17.00 13.37 -17.70
N ALA A 163 -16.45 14.13 -16.75
CA ALA A 163 -16.45 15.61 -16.81
C ALA A 163 -15.74 16.18 -18.05
N ARG A 164 -14.85 15.41 -18.68
CA ARG A 164 -14.18 15.74 -19.95
C ARG A 164 -14.95 15.27 -21.20
N GLY A 165 -16.10 14.64 -21.02
CA GLY A 165 -16.98 14.18 -22.10
C GLY A 165 -16.66 12.77 -22.62
N HIS A 166 -15.95 11.93 -21.85
CA HIS A 166 -15.70 10.55 -22.26
C HIS A 166 -16.87 9.63 -21.89
N PRO A 167 -17.58 9.05 -22.88
CA PRO A 167 -18.78 8.26 -22.63
C PRO A 167 -18.47 6.95 -21.90
N GLY A 168 -19.42 6.47 -21.10
CA GLY A 168 -19.32 5.22 -20.34
C GLY A 168 -18.48 5.33 -19.05
N ALA A 169 -17.76 6.42 -18.83
CA ALA A 169 -16.97 6.62 -17.62
C ALA A 169 -17.86 6.71 -16.36
N LEU A 170 -18.94 7.49 -16.41
CA LEU A 170 -19.91 7.60 -15.32
C LEU A 170 -20.60 6.27 -15.02
N GLU A 171 -21.04 5.54 -16.06
CA GLU A 171 -21.71 4.24 -15.92
C GLU A 171 -20.86 3.27 -15.10
N MET A 172 -19.56 3.18 -15.40
CA MET A 172 -18.64 2.31 -14.66
C MET A 172 -18.60 2.65 -13.16
N VAL A 173 -18.63 3.94 -12.82
CA VAL A 173 -18.62 4.41 -11.43
C VAL A 173 -19.95 4.12 -10.75
N THR A 174 -21.06 4.54 -11.35
CA THR A 174 -22.39 4.41 -10.73
C THR A 174 -22.78 2.95 -10.56
N THR A 175 -22.56 2.10 -11.57
CA THR A 175 -22.83 0.66 -11.44
C THR A 175 -21.98 0.02 -10.34
N THR A 176 -20.70 0.40 -10.22
CA THR A 176 -19.85 -0.13 -9.15
C THR A 176 -20.34 0.30 -7.77
N LEU A 177 -20.64 1.59 -7.59
CA LEU A 177 -21.11 2.12 -6.30
C LEU A 177 -22.49 1.57 -5.92
N ASP A 178 -23.42 1.44 -6.87
CA ASP A 178 -24.73 0.82 -6.64
C ASP A 178 -24.58 -0.63 -6.20
N ARG A 179 -23.72 -1.41 -6.86
CA ARG A 179 -23.47 -2.80 -6.49
C ARG A 179 -22.79 -2.94 -5.13
N MET A 180 -21.92 -2.00 -4.77
CA MET A 180 -21.31 -1.96 -3.46
C MET A 180 -22.31 -1.60 -2.35
N VAL A 181 -23.13 -0.56 -2.53
CA VAL A 181 -24.07 -0.09 -1.49
C VAL A 181 -25.22 -1.06 -1.25
N PHE A 182 -25.67 -1.75 -2.30
CA PHE A 182 -26.67 -2.82 -2.19
C PHE A 182 -26.06 -4.20 -1.89
N GLY A 183 -24.74 -4.29 -1.80
CA GLY A 183 -24.00 -5.49 -1.47
C GLY A 183 -23.80 -5.68 0.03
N GLY A 184 -23.21 -6.82 0.40
CA GLY A 184 -22.77 -7.10 1.77
C GLY A 184 -21.43 -6.45 2.13
N ILE A 185 -20.72 -5.86 1.17
CA ILE A 185 -19.55 -5.02 1.46
C ILE A 185 -19.94 -3.74 2.21
N TYR A 186 -21.15 -3.22 2.06
CA TYR A 186 -21.66 -2.11 2.86
C TYR A 186 -22.26 -2.65 4.16
N ASP A 187 -21.81 -2.12 5.30
CA ASP A 187 -22.41 -2.45 6.60
C ASP A 187 -23.78 -1.76 6.71
N GLN A 188 -24.83 -2.54 6.46
CA GLN A 188 -26.22 -2.06 6.50
C GLN A 188 -26.69 -1.65 7.90
N LEU A 189 -25.97 -2.06 8.97
CA LEU A 189 -26.34 -1.76 10.36
C LEU A 189 -25.53 -0.58 10.91
N GLY A 190 -24.21 -0.62 10.74
CA GLY A 190 -23.27 0.38 11.28
C GLY A 190 -22.91 1.51 10.31
N GLY A 191 -23.21 1.34 9.01
CA GLY A 191 -22.71 2.20 7.96
C GLY A 191 -21.22 1.95 7.63
N GLY A 192 -20.78 2.52 6.51
CA GLY A 192 -19.42 2.33 6.00
C GLY A 192 -19.23 1.05 5.19
N PHE A 193 -18.04 0.90 4.62
CA PHE A 193 -17.69 -0.25 3.77
C PHE A 193 -16.64 -1.12 4.45
N HIS A 194 -16.82 -2.44 4.34
CA HIS A 194 -15.77 -3.41 4.62
C HIS A 194 -14.64 -3.27 3.60
N ARG A 195 -13.44 -3.71 4.00
CA ARG A 195 -12.22 -3.51 3.20
C ARG A 195 -12.33 -4.06 1.78
N TYR A 196 -12.88 -5.26 1.62
CA TYR A 196 -13.07 -5.89 0.32
C TYR A 196 -14.15 -6.96 0.37
N SER A 197 -14.68 -7.34 -0.78
CA SER A 197 -15.52 -8.53 -0.95
C SER A 197 -14.66 -9.72 -1.36
N THR A 198 -14.85 -10.84 -0.69
CA THR A 198 -14.20 -12.11 -1.05
C THR A 198 -14.74 -12.70 -2.36
N ASP A 199 -15.94 -12.27 -2.78
CA ASP A 199 -16.58 -12.69 -4.02
C ASP A 199 -16.54 -11.60 -5.11
N GLY A 200 -17.01 -11.97 -6.31
CA GLY A 200 -17.13 -11.05 -7.45
C GLY A 200 -18.42 -10.23 -7.45
N LYS A 201 -19.29 -10.34 -6.43
CA LYS A 201 -20.64 -9.79 -6.43
C LYS A 201 -20.86 -8.69 -5.39
N TRP A 202 -19.82 -8.41 -4.59
CA TRP A 202 -19.87 -7.51 -3.44
C TRP A 202 -20.73 -8.02 -2.28
N LEU A 203 -21.04 -9.32 -2.22
CA LEU A 203 -21.98 -9.87 -1.22
C LEU A 203 -21.30 -10.39 0.04
N VAL A 204 -20.10 -10.96 -0.07
CA VAL A 204 -19.41 -11.59 1.07
C VAL A 204 -18.22 -10.73 1.50
N PRO A 205 -18.38 -9.83 2.48
CA PRO A 205 -17.27 -8.99 2.93
C PRO A 205 -16.18 -9.81 3.59
N HIS A 206 -14.96 -9.30 3.52
CA HIS A 206 -13.95 -9.63 4.51
C HIS A 206 -14.29 -8.86 5.79
N PHE A 207 -14.59 -9.59 6.87
CA PHE A 207 -15.11 -9.02 8.11
C PHE A 207 -14.10 -8.20 8.92
N GLU A 208 -12.87 -8.03 8.44
CA GLU A 208 -11.95 -7.02 8.97
C GLU A 208 -12.45 -5.63 8.56
N LYS A 209 -12.85 -4.84 9.56
CA LYS A 209 -13.11 -3.41 9.39
C LYS A 209 -11.80 -2.66 9.57
N MET A 210 -11.33 -2.01 8.50
CA MET A 210 -10.25 -1.03 8.58
C MET A 210 -10.90 0.31 8.95
N LEU A 211 -10.69 0.72 10.21
CA LEU A 211 -11.07 1.97 10.90
C LEU A 211 -12.16 2.86 10.28
#